data_AF-A0A9N7TRA3-F1
#
_entry.id   AF-A0A9N7TRA3-F1
#
_cell.length_a   1.000
_cell.length_b   1.000
_cell.length_c   1.000
_cell.angle_alpha   90.00
_cell.angle_beta   90.00
_cell.angle_gamma   90.00
#
_symmetry.space_group_name_H-M   'P 1'
#
loop_
_entity.id
_entity.type
_entity.pdbx_description
1 polymer ?
#
loop_
_entity_poly.entity_id
_entity_poly.type
_entity_poly.pdbx_seq_one_letter_code
_entity_poly.pdbx_strand_id
1 'polypeptide(L)'
;MTPSSGTSTVPPFKFRHRGEKVDWRQINKPGWGAVDPGLLKLLQLGQLSMEWLLHCQEVLSLNQHAAEERLEAARMEQKQLLEQQSQQEEKVKALNEELMLKGKVVSELQSQLLLCSHKCTICKKGFLTPQFLQSHMQRRHPEDHESQLQSDRDMKSKIDILKTEISGLKEQNVQLQQKLQLKEELWQSKLQQTKDYHESEMNKEMEQRQEIQLSIEAQRKQEMEQRLQEMQLSIEAQRKQEMEQRLQEMQLSIEAQRKQEMEPRQEMQLSIEALREQVHKNKVEVPVVVKAPAPETESTRVVLDSSSASEPKQSTSVTVNVRKRNLSTKKKLRRKLKWAVSKRLEDLGVKPNQSGVKNREFASRMAKGHSEEDKAAKGMPGYWRYRGQLENENIKTF
;
A
#
# COMPACT_ATOMS: atom_id res chain seq x y z
N MET A 1 10.21 -20.18 -5.32
CA MET A 1 8.89 -20.08 -4.62
C MET A 1 8.01 -19.16 -5.44
N THR A 2 6.69 -19.36 -5.48
CA THR A 2 5.77 -18.53 -6.29
C THR A 2 5.42 -17.23 -5.56
N PRO A 3 5.53 -16.05 -6.21
CA PRO A 3 5.03 -14.81 -5.62
C PRO A 3 3.50 -14.87 -5.53
N SER A 4 2.95 -14.56 -4.35
CA SER A 4 1.50 -14.55 -4.13
C SER A 4 0.84 -13.48 -5.00
N SER A 5 -0.22 -13.85 -5.71
CA SER A 5 -1.00 -12.92 -6.52
C SER A 5 -1.91 -12.08 -5.63
N GLY A 6 -1.33 -11.07 -4.98
CA GLY A 6 -2.04 -10.09 -4.17
C GLY A 6 -3.04 -9.30 -5.01
N THR A 7 -4.26 -9.79 -5.12
CA THR A 7 -5.38 -9.06 -5.71
C THR A 7 -5.68 -7.86 -4.84
N SER A 8 -5.32 -6.66 -5.33
CA SER A 8 -5.70 -5.40 -4.69
C SER A 8 -7.21 -5.21 -4.80
N THR A 9 -7.94 -5.78 -3.85
CA THR A 9 -9.39 -5.59 -3.70
C THR A 9 -9.63 -4.17 -3.22
N VAL A 10 -9.73 -3.24 -4.17
CA VAL A 10 -10.11 -1.84 -3.89
C VAL A 10 -11.40 -1.87 -3.07
N PRO A 11 -11.40 -1.38 -1.82
CA PRO A 11 -12.57 -1.47 -0.97
C PRO A 11 -13.72 -0.63 -1.56
N PRO A 12 -14.98 -1.08 -1.45
CA PRO A 12 -16.11 -0.33 -1.97
C PRO A 12 -16.17 1.06 -1.33
N PHE A 13 -16.38 2.09 -2.15
CA PHE A 13 -16.45 3.48 -1.69
C PHE A 13 -17.50 3.63 -0.58
N LYS A 14 -17.02 3.99 0.62
CA LYS A 14 -17.84 4.35 1.78
C LYS A 14 -17.55 5.80 2.12
N PHE A 15 -18.62 6.60 2.27
CA PHE A 15 -18.52 7.93 2.84
C PHE A 15 -17.90 7.85 4.23
N ARG A 16 -16.68 8.36 4.40
CA ARG A 16 -16.08 8.54 5.72
C ARG A 16 -16.78 9.73 6.38
N HIS A 17 -17.43 9.52 7.52
CA HIS A 17 -17.83 10.64 8.37
C HIS A 17 -16.56 11.33 8.91
N ARG A 18 -16.12 12.41 8.24
CA ARG A 18 -15.32 13.46 8.90
C ARG A 18 -16.18 14.06 10.01
N GLY A 19 -15.54 14.39 11.15
CA GLY A 19 -16.26 14.71 12.40
C GLY A 19 -17.20 15.91 12.31
N GLU A 20 -16.92 16.86 11.42
CA GLU A 20 -17.76 18.02 11.15
C GLU A 20 -18.88 17.66 10.16
N LYS A 21 -19.93 17.01 10.69
CA LYS A 21 -21.18 16.82 9.99
C LYS A 21 -21.88 18.17 9.85
N VAL A 22 -21.67 18.86 8.72
CA VAL A 22 -22.36 20.12 8.38
C VAL A 22 -23.86 19.93 8.54
N ASP A 23 -24.43 20.54 9.58
CA ASP A 23 -25.85 20.41 9.88
C ASP A 23 -26.64 21.40 9.02
N TRP A 24 -26.89 21.00 7.77
CA TRP A 24 -27.65 21.76 6.78
C TRP A 24 -29.04 22.21 7.28
N ARG A 25 -29.57 21.63 8.38
CA ARG A 25 -30.81 22.10 9.02
C ARG A 25 -30.65 23.43 9.74
N GLN A 26 -29.46 23.78 10.22
CA GLN A 26 -29.22 25.03 10.95
C GLN A 26 -29.03 26.23 10.02
N ILE A 27 -28.70 26.00 8.75
CA ILE A 27 -28.50 27.05 7.74
C ILE A 27 -29.84 27.72 7.36
N ASN A 28 -30.98 27.03 7.52
CA ASN A 28 -32.32 27.58 7.34
C ASN A 28 -32.98 28.07 8.66
N LYS A 29 -32.19 28.50 9.66
CA LYS A 29 -32.73 29.13 10.88
C LYS A 29 -33.32 30.53 10.56
N PRO A 30 -34.48 30.93 11.13
CA PRO A 30 -35.20 32.16 10.73
C PRO A 30 -34.49 33.52 10.90
N GLY A 31 -33.26 33.56 11.42
CA GLY A 31 -32.47 34.79 11.56
C GLY A 31 -31.56 35.11 10.37
N TRP A 32 -31.41 34.18 9.41
CA TRP A 32 -30.64 34.39 8.18
C TRP A 32 -31.60 34.28 6.99
N GLY A 33 -31.50 35.20 6.03
CA GLY A 33 -32.43 35.30 4.90
C GLY A 33 -32.50 33.99 4.10
N ALA A 34 -33.70 33.63 3.63
CA ALA A 34 -33.99 32.32 3.04
C ALA A 34 -32.99 31.94 1.93
N VAL A 35 -32.11 31.00 2.23
CA VAL A 35 -31.06 30.55 1.31
C VAL A 35 -31.68 29.74 0.18
N ASP A 36 -31.33 30.06 -1.07
CA ASP A 36 -31.85 29.39 -2.25
C ASP A 36 -31.63 27.85 -2.18
N PRO A 37 -32.71 27.03 -2.30
CA PRO A 37 -32.60 25.58 -2.40
C PRO A 37 -31.79 25.07 -3.60
N GLY A 38 -31.60 25.88 -4.65
CA GLY A 38 -30.65 25.60 -5.74
C GLY A 38 -29.20 25.66 -5.27
N LEU A 39 -28.79 26.78 -4.66
CA LEU A 39 -27.47 27.01 -4.09
C LEU A 39 -27.09 25.94 -3.06
N LEU A 40 -28.02 25.56 -2.17
CA LEU A 40 -27.82 24.47 -1.20
C LEU A 40 -27.52 23.13 -1.89
N LYS A 41 -28.22 22.79 -2.99
CA LYS A 41 -27.96 21.58 -3.77
C LYS A 41 -26.63 21.64 -4.52
N LEU A 42 -26.22 22.82 -5.01
CA LEU A 42 -24.92 23.02 -5.64
C LEU A 42 -23.77 22.85 -4.63
N LEU A 43 -23.92 23.36 -3.41
CA LEU A 43 -22.95 23.16 -2.33
C LEU A 43 -22.85 21.69 -1.91
N GLN A 44 -23.97 20.99 -1.77
CA GLN A 44 -24.00 19.54 -1.49
C GLN A 44 -23.37 18.71 -2.63
N LEU A 45 -23.63 19.06 -3.90
CA LEU A 45 -22.99 18.43 -5.05
C LEU A 45 -21.47 18.72 -5.08
N GLY A 46 -21.06 19.92 -4.68
CA GLY A 46 -19.65 20.29 -4.51
C GLY A 46 -18.95 19.45 -3.44
N GLN A 47 -19.59 19.27 -2.27
CA GLN A 47 -19.10 18.38 -1.21
C GLN A 47 -18.93 16.95 -1.73
N LEU A 48 -19.98 16.37 -2.34
CA LEU A 48 -19.96 15.02 -2.90
C LEU A 48 -18.85 14.85 -3.95
N SER A 49 -18.64 15.87 -4.80
CA SER A 49 -17.58 15.87 -5.82
C SER A 49 -16.19 15.92 -5.21
N MET A 50 -16.00 16.72 -4.15
CA MET A 50 -14.72 16.85 -3.44
C MET A 50 -14.37 15.58 -2.64
N GLU A 51 -15.34 14.95 -1.98
CA GLU A 51 -15.14 13.66 -1.29
C GLU A 51 -14.83 12.52 -2.28
N TRP A 52 -15.47 12.53 -3.46
CA TRP A 52 -15.13 11.59 -4.54
C TRP A 52 -13.72 11.82 -5.10
N LEU A 53 -13.29 13.07 -5.28
CA LEU A 53 -11.93 13.39 -5.73
C LEU A 53 -10.87 12.98 -4.70
N LEU A 54 -11.13 13.19 -3.40
CA LEU A 54 -10.25 12.71 -2.32
C LEU A 54 -10.16 11.18 -2.29
N HIS A 55 -11.26 10.46 -2.50
CA HIS A 55 -11.22 9.00 -2.62
C HIS A 55 -10.43 8.54 -3.86
N CYS A 56 -10.62 9.20 -5.01
CA CYS A 56 -9.79 8.96 -6.20
C CYS A 56 -8.30 9.18 -5.90
N GLN A 57 -7.94 10.22 -5.12
CA GLN A 57 -6.57 10.47 -4.69
C GLN A 57 -6.03 9.37 -3.76
N GLU A 58 -6.79 8.93 -2.75
CA GLU A 58 -6.43 7.80 -1.87
C GLU A 58 -6.15 6.53 -2.70
N VAL A 59 -7.05 6.17 -3.63
CA VAL A 59 -6.93 4.98 -4.48
C VAL A 59 -5.77 5.10 -5.47
N LEU A 60 -5.53 6.26 -6.07
CA LEU A 60 -4.40 6.47 -6.98
C LEU A 60 -3.06 6.41 -6.23
N SER A 61 -2.97 6.98 -5.03
CA SER A 61 -1.75 6.96 -4.21
C SER A 61 -1.39 5.54 -3.76
N LEU A 62 -2.37 4.73 -3.34
CA LEU A 62 -2.17 3.32 -3.01
C LEU A 62 -1.71 2.49 -4.24
N ASN A 63 -2.30 2.74 -5.42
CA ASN A 63 -1.89 2.07 -6.64
C ASN A 63 -0.51 2.51 -7.14
N GLN A 64 -0.13 3.76 -6.92
CA GLN A 64 1.22 4.27 -7.18
C GLN A 64 2.24 3.59 -6.27
N HIS A 65 2.00 3.56 -4.96
CA HIS A 65 2.94 2.94 -4.01
C HIS A 65 3.14 1.45 -4.31
N ALA A 66 2.06 0.71 -4.54
CA ALA A 66 2.15 -0.70 -4.96
C ALA A 66 2.84 -0.88 -6.34
N ALA A 67 2.89 0.14 -7.21
CA ALA A 67 3.68 0.11 -8.45
C ALA A 67 5.17 0.39 -8.18
N GLU A 68 5.50 1.28 -7.24
CA GLU A 68 6.86 1.58 -6.79
C GLU A 68 7.50 0.36 -6.09
N GLU A 69 6.79 -0.30 -5.19
CA GLU A 69 7.24 -1.55 -4.54
C GLU A 69 7.58 -2.65 -5.57
N ARG A 70 6.68 -2.87 -6.55
CA ARG A 70 6.90 -3.85 -7.63
C ARG A 70 8.08 -3.46 -8.54
N LEU A 71 8.33 -2.16 -8.71
CA LEU A 71 9.47 -1.67 -9.48
C LEU A 71 10.79 -1.90 -8.73
N GLU A 72 10.85 -1.67 -7.42
CA GLU A 72 12.06 -1.95 -6.65
C GLU A 72 12.31 -3.45 -6.48
N ALA A 73 11.27 -4.26 -6.27
CA ALA A 73 11.40 -5.71 -6.32
C ALA A 73 12.02 -6.19 -7.64
N ALA A 74 11.51 -5.72 -8.78
CA ALA A 74 12.07 -6.04 -10.09
C ALA A 74 13.51 -5.51 -10.31
N ARG A 75 13.88 -4.36 -9.72
CA ARG A 75 15.26 -3.85 -9.71
C ARG A 75 16.19 -4.74 -8.87
N MET A 76 15.72 -5.27 -7.75
CA MET A 76 16.51 -6.18 -6.91
C MET A 76 16.69 -7.55 -7.58
N GLU A 77 15.64 -8.09 -8.21
CA GLU A 77 15.74 -9.27 -9.11
C GLU A 77 16.74 -9.02 -10.24
N GLN A 78 16.69 -7.85 -10.91
CA GLN A 78 17.63 -7.50 -11.97
C GLN A 78 19.08 -7.42 -11.48
N LYS A 79 19.34 -6.78 -10.32
CA LYS A 79 20.67 -6.72 -9.70
C LYS A 79 21.20 -8.14 -9.41
N GLN A 80 20.36 -9.01 -8.83
CA GLN A 80 20.71 -10.39 -8.52
C GLN A 80 21.04 -11.21 -9.78
N LEU A 81 20.27 -11.06 -10.85
CA LEU A 81 20.51 -11.74 -12.13
C LEU A 81 21.78 -11.25 -12.84
N LEU A 82 22.10 -9.95 -12.76
CA LEU A 82 23.34 -9.39 -13.30
C LEU A 82 24.58 -9.91 -12.54
N GLU A 83 24.50 -9.97 -11.21
CA GLU A 83 25.56 -10.56 -10.37
C GLU A 83 25.77 -12.04 -10.71
N GLN A 84 24.69 -12.82 -10.80
CA GLN A 84 24.75 -14.22 -11.24
C GLN A 84 25.32 -14.37 -12.65
N GLN A 85 24.99 -13.47 -13.59
CA GLN A 85 25.57 -13.48 -14.93
C GLN A 85 27.08 -13.24 -14.88
N SER A 86 27.54 -12.22 -14.13
CA SER A 86 28.97 -11.91 -13.99
C SER A 86 29.76 -13.11 -13.47
N GLN A 87 29.25 -13.74 -12.39
CA GLN A 87 29.87 -14.95 -11.82
C GLN A 87 29.89 -16.15 -12.77
N GLN A 88 28.94 -16.28 -13.70
CA GLN A 88 28.96 -17.33 -14.72
C GLN A 88 29.92 -16.99 -15.87
N GLU A 89 30.00 -15.72 -16.27
CA GLU A 89 30.99 -15.28 -17.26
C GLU A 89 32.42 -15.45 -16.76
N GLU A 90 32.70 -15.21 -15.47
CA GLU A 90 33.99 -15.49 -14.85
C GLU A 90 34.31 -16.99 -14.81
N LYS A 91 33.35 -17.84 -14.45
CA LYS A 91 33.51 -19.31 -14.51
C LYS A 91 33.81 -19.79 -15.92
N VAL A 92 33.12 -19.24 -16.93
CA VAL A 92 33.38 -19.56 -18.35
C VAL A 92 34.76 -19.08 -18.80
N LYS A 93 35.22 -17.89 -18.38
CA LYS A 93 36.58 -17.40 -18.64
C LYS A 93 37.64 -18.33 -18.02
N ALA A 94 37.50 -18.67 -16.73
CA ALA A 94 38.41 -19.57 -16.03
C ALA A 94 38.46 -20.98 -16.66
N LEU A 95 37.31 -21.57 -17.00
CA LEU A 95 37.26 -22.86 -17.69
C LEU A 95 37.87 -22.80 -19.09
N ASN A 96 37.71 -21.69 -19.81
CA ASN A 96 38.34 -21.49 -21.11
C ASN A 96 39.87 -21.32 -20.99
N GLU A 97 40.36 -20.63 -19.95
CA GLU A 97 41.79 -20.54 -19.64
C GLU A 97 42.37 -21.91 -19.27
N GLU A 98 41.68 -22.70 -18.44
CA GLU A 98 42.04 -24.10 -18.17
C GLU A 98 42.10 -24.94 -19.45
N LEU A 99 41.12 -24.82 -20.35
CA LEU A 99 41.11 -25.54 -21.63
C LEU A 99 42.23 -25.08 -22.57
N MET A 100 42.57 -23.79 -22.58
CA MET A 100 43.71 -23.26 -23.34
C MET A 100 45.05 -23.74 -22.77
N LEU A 101 45.19 -23.84 -21.43
CA LEU A 101 46.37 -24.42 -20.79
C LEU A 101 46.48 -25.92 -21.07
N LYS A 102 45.38 -26.68 -20.95
CA LYS A 102 45.32 -28.11 -21.30
C LYS A 102 45.63 -28.33 -22.79
N GLY A 103 45.12 -27.48 -23.67
CA GLY A 103 45.42 -27.51 -25.11
C GLY A 103 46.89 -27.25 -25.42
N LYS A 104 47.53 -26.29 -24.74
CA LYS A 104 48.99 -26.06 -24.82
C LYS A 104 49.76 -27.28 -24.30
N VAL A 105 49.39 -27.84 -23.15
CA VAL A 105 50.04 -29.03 -22.57
C VAL A 105 49.89 -30.25 -23.48
N VAL A 106 48.72 -30.49 -24.09
CA VAL A 106 48.54 -31.57 -25.07
C VAL A 106 49.38 -31.34 -26.32
N SER A 107 49.43 -30.10 -26.84
CA SER A 107 50.26 -29.76 -28.00
C SER A 107 51.76 -29.94 -27.73
N GLU A 108 52.21 -29.59 -26.52
CA GLU A 108 53.60 -29.74 -26.08
C GLU A 108 53.95 -31.20 -25.76
N LEU A 109 53.05 -31.97 -25.17
CA LEU A 109 53.23 -33.41 -25.01
C LEU A 109 53.26 -34.12 -26.37
N GLN A 110 52.49 -33.66 -27.35
CA GLN A 110 52.50 -34.19 -28.71
C GLN A 110 53.78 -33.79 -29.47
N SER A 111 54.27 -32.55 -29.30
CA SER A 111 55.55 -32.11 -29.88
C SER A 111 56.73 -32.88 -29.26
N GLN A 112 56.76 -33.02 -27.93
CA GLN A 112 57.76 -33.80 -27.22
C GLN A 112 57.72 -35.27 -27.61
N LEU A 113 56.54 -35.90 -27.70
CA LEU A 113 56.42 -37.29 -28.14
C LEU A 113 56.94 -37.51 -29.58
N LEU A 114 56.74 -36.54 -30.48
CA LEU A 114 57.30 -36.54 -31.84
C LEU A 114 58.82 -36.27 -31.89
N LEU A 115 59.37 -35.59 -30.87
CA LEU A 115 60.79 -35.22 -30.78
C LEU A 115 61.63 -36.15 -29.88
N CYS A 116 61.00 -36.99 -29.05
CA CYS A 116 61.60 -37.89 -28.05
C CYS A 116 62.41 -39.06 -28.65
N SER A 117 63.45 -38.71 -29.38
CA SER A 117 64.61 -39.54 -29.64
C SER A 117 65.56 -39.43 -28.44
N HIS A 118 65.49 -40.38 -27.50
CA HIS A 118 66.34 -40.39 -26.30
C HIS A 118 67.80 -40.65 -26.72
N LYS A 119 68.56 -39.58 -26.93
CA LYS A 119 69.92 -39.63 -27.46
C LYS A 119 70.95 -39.76 -26.35
N CYS A 120 71.91 -40.66 -26.52
CA CYS A 120 73.11 -40.71 -25.71
C CYS A 120 73.93 -39.44 -25.96
N THR A 121 74.21 -38.70 -24.88
CA THR A 121 75.05 -37.49 -24.87
C THR A 121 76.47 -37.74 -25.36
N ILE A 122 76.99 -38.96 -25.17
CA ILE A 122 78.41 -39.29 -25.39
C ILE A 122 78.64 -39.90 -26.78
N CYS A 123 77.85 -40.89 -27.20
CA CYS A 123 78.01 -41.55 -28.51
C CYS A 123 76.89 -41.27 -29.53
N LYS A 124 76.01 -40.29 -29.27
CA LYS A 124 74.97 -39.76 -30.19
C LYS A 124 73.87 -40.74 -30.64
N LYS A 125 73.89 -42.00 -30.18
CA LYS A 125 72.87 -43.02 -30.50
C LYS A 125 71.51 -42.65 -29.92
N GLY A 126 70.45 -42.70 -30.75
CA GLY A 126 69.07 -42.46 -30.34
C GLY A 126 68.33 -43.75 -29.96
N PHE A 127 67.48 -43.67 -28.95
CA PHE A 127 66.64 -44.76 -28.45
C PHE A 127 65.18 -44.32 -28.36
N LEU A 128 64.24 -45.26 -28.55
CA LEU A 128 62.79 -45.00 -28.57
C LEU A 128 62.14 -44.91 -27.17
N THR A 129 62.90 -45.17 -26.10
CA THR A 129 62.37 -45.28 -24.73
C THR A 129 63.51 -45.00 -23.76
N PRO A 130 63.30 -44.27 -22.64
CA PRO A 130 64.41 -43.87 -21.76
C PRO A 130 65.10 -45.07 -21.10
N GLN A 131 64.38 -46.17 -20.86
CA GLN A 131 64.94 -47.43 -20.33
C GLN A 131 66.00 -48.05 -21.25
N PHE A 132 65.86 -47.92 -22.57
CA PHE A 132 66.87 -48.39 -23.53
C PHE A 132 68.09 -47.47 -23.57
N LEU A 133 67.92 -46.16 -23.42
CA LEU A 133 69.03 -45.22 -23.25
C LEU A 133 69.80 -45.51 -21.96
N GLN A 134 69.11 -45.70 -20.83
CA GLN A 134 69.71 -46.04 -19.54
C GLN A 134 70.49 -47.35 -19.63
N SER A 135 69.87 -48.41 -20.17
CA SER A 135 70.51 -49.71 -20.42
C SER A 135 71.72 -49.63 -21.35
N HIS A 136 71.73 -48.67 -22.27
CA HIS A 136 72.87 -48.41 -23.15
C HIS A 136 74.00 -47.68 -22.42
N MET A 137 73.70 -46.63 -21.65
CA MET A 137 74.70 -45.88 -20.89
C MET A 137 75.36 -46.78 -19.85
N GLN A 138 74.59 -47.54 -19.06
CA GLN A 138 75.12 -48.51 -18.08
C GLN A 138 76.11 -49.52 -18.71
N ARG A 139 75.94 -49.90 -19.98
CA ARG A 139 76.75 -50.92 -20.68
C ARG A 139 77.89 -50.36 -21.54
N ARG A 140 77.93 -49.06 -21.79
CA ARG A 140 78.89 -48.41 -22.74
C ARG A 140 79.55 -47.15 -22.20
N HIS A 141 79.00 -46.56 -21.16
CA HIS A 141 79.38 -45.30 -20.52
C HIS A 141 79.18 -45.40 -19.00
N PRO A 142 79.82 -46.37 -18.30
CA PRO A 142 79.52 -46.68 -16.90
C PRO A 142 79.88 -45.52 -15.96
N GLU A 143 81.02 -44.86 -16.17
CA GLU A 143 81.51 -43.76 -15.33
C GLU A 143 80.60 -42.52 -15.42
N ASP A 144 80.15 -42.17 -16.63
CA ASP A 144 79.18 -41.09 -16.85
C ASP A 144 77.81 -41.41 -16.25
N HIS A 145 77.36 -42.67 -16.37
CA HIS A 145 76.09 -43.14 -15.80
C HIS A 145 76.10 -43.10 -14.27
N GLU A 146 77.22 -43.49 -13.64
CA GLU A 146 77.39 -43.41 -12.18
C GLU A 146 77.50 -41.97 -11.69
N SER A 147 78.21 -41.11 -12.43
CA SER A 147 78.27 -39.65 -12.17
C SER A 147 76.88 -39.00 -12.26
N GLN A 148 76.08 -39.38 -13.25
CA GLN A 148 74.69 -38.92 -13.38
C GLN A 148 73.82 -39.41 -12.21
N LEU A 149 73.93 -40.69 -11.81
CA LEU A 149 73.20 -41.22 -10.66
C LEU A 149 73.54 -40.49 -9.35
N GLN A 150 74.78 -40.03 -9.18
CA GLN A 150 75.16 -39.23 -8.01
C GLN A 150 74.57 -37.82 -8.07
N SER A 151 74.59 -37.17 -9.24
CA SER A 151 73.87 -35.89 -9.47
C SER A 151 72.37 -36.02 -9.19
N ASP A 152 71.73 -37.11 -9.61
CA ASP A 152 70.31 -37.37 -9.37
C ASP A 152 69.99 -37.62 -7.88
N ARG A 153 70.91 -38.23 -7.12
CA ARG A 153 70.81 -38.34 -5.65
C ARG A 153 70.90 -36.97 -4.98
N ASP A 154 71.82 -36.12 -5.42
CA ASP A 154 72.03 -34.78 -4.84
C ASP A 154 70.93 -33.79 -5.24
N MET A 155 70.28 -33.98 -6.40
CA MET A 155 69.02 -33.32 -6.75
C MET A 155 67.87 -33.82 -5.89
N LYS A 156 67.77 -35.14 -5.68
CA LYS A 156 66.71 -35.74 -4.85
C LYS A 156 66.78 -35.27 -3.39
N SER A 157 67.96 -35.21 -2.79
CA SER A 157 68.12 -34.71 -1.41
C SER A 157 67.70 -33.25 -1.26
N LYS A 158 68.07 -32.38 -2.22
CA LYS A 158 67.60 -30.97 -2.28
C LYS A 158 66.08 -30.88 -2.43
N ILE A 159 65.49 -31.71 -3.29
CA ILE A 159 64.04 -31.82 -3.46
C ILE A 159 63.35 -32.26 -2.16
N ASP A 160 63.93 -33.22 -1.44
CA ASP A 160 63.37 -33.72 -0.18
C ASP A 160 63.51 -32.70 0.97
N ILE A 161 64.60 -31.92 1.02
CA ILE A 161 64.72 -30.74 1.90
C ILE A 161 63.61 -29.72 1.61
N LEU A 162 63.45 -29.31 0.34
CA LEU A 162 62.41 -28.35 -0.06
C LEU A 162 60.98 -28.87 0.25
N LYS A 163 60.72 -30.18 0.16
CA LYS A 163 59.44 -30.77 0.61
C LYS A 163 59.21 -30.56 2.11
N THR A 164 60.23 -30.73 2.95
CA THR A 164 60.08 -30.50 4.40
C THR A 164 59.80 -29.03 4.72
N GLU A 165 60.51 -28.10 4.06
CA GLU A 165 60.28 -26.66 4.21
C GLU A 165 58.88 -26.24 3.74
N ILE A 166 58.45 -26.70 2.55
CA ILE A 166 57.08 -26.50 2.04
C ILE A 166 56.03 -27.07 3.00
N SER A 167 56.33 -28.16 3.70
CA SER A 167 55.41 -28.77 4.67
C SER A 167 55.30 -27.93 5.95
N GLY A 168 56.43 -27.46 6.49
CA GLY A 168 56.44 -26.54 7.64
C GLY A 168 55.76 -25.20 7.34
N LEU A 169 55.99 -24.62 6.15
CA LEU A 169 55.32 -23.39 5.70
C LEU A 169 53.81 -23.57 5.55
N LYS A 170 53.35 -24.75 5.07
CA LYS A 170 51.91 -25.08 5.03
C LYS A 170 51.30 -25.18 6.42
N GLU A 171 51.98 -25.82 7.36
CA GLU A 171 51.50 -25.93 8.74
C GLU A 171 51.41 -24.55 9.40
N GLN A 172 52.44 -23.71 9.26
CA GLN A 172 52.42 -22.32 9.74
C GLN A 172 51.26 -21.52 9.11
N ASN A 173 50.97 -21.71 7.83
CA ASN A 173 49.86 -21.04 7.16
C ASN A 173 48.51 -21.46 7.75
N VAL A 174 48.29 -22.77 7.98
CA VAL A 174 47.08 -23.31 8.64
C VAL A 174 46.94 -22.77 10.07
N GLN A 175 48.02 -22.75 10.86
CA GLN A 175 48.00 -22.17 12.21
C GLN A 175 47.67 -20.67 12.21
N LEU A 176 48.10 -19.91 11.18
CA LEU A 176 47.75 -18.51 11.02
C LEU A 176 46.28 -18.31 10.58
N GLN A 177 45.78 -19.15 9.66
CA GLN A 177 44.36 -19.15 9.28
C GLN A 177 43.44 -19.42 10.48
N GLN A 178 43.74 -20.43 11.30
CA GLN A 178 43.00 -20.72 12.54
C GLN A 178 43.03 -19.54 13.53
N LYS A 179 44.19 -18.88 13.69
CA LYS A 179 44.33 -17.68 14.53
C LYS A 179 43.58 -16.45 13.99
N LEU A 180 43.32 -16.38 12.68
CA LEU A 180 42.49 -15.34 12.08
C LEU A 180 41.00 -15.67 12.25
N GLN A 181 40.58 -16.91 11.97
CA GLN A 181 39.20 -17.37 12.18
C GLN A 181 38.74 -17.17 13.62
N LEU A 182 39.52 -17.60 14.62
CA LEU A 182 39.19 -17.41 16.03
C LEU A 182 39.13 -15.93 16.44
N LYS A 183 39.93 -15.04 15.80
CA LYS A 183 39.81 -13.59 16.01
C LYS A 183 38.57 -13.01 15.35
N GLU A 184 38.16 -13.52 14.20
CA GLU A 184 36.95 -13.13 13.51
C GLU A 184 35.70 -13.55 14.30
N GLU A 185 35.64 -14.80 14.76
CA GLU A 185 34.59 -15.31 15.66
C GLU A 185 34.46 -14.46 16.94
N LEU A 186 35.58 -14.14 17.59
CA LEU A 186 35.60 -13.23 18.76
C LEU A 186 35.13 -11.81 18.42
N TRP A 187 35.39 -11.31 17.21
CA TRP A 187 34.95 -9.98 16.79
C TRP A 187 33.47 -9.98 16.43
N GLN A 188 32.99 -10.98 15.69
CA GLN A 188 31.57 -11.19 15.39
C GLN A 188 30.74 -11.38 16.67
N SER A 189 31.25 -12.15 17.65
CA SER A 189 30.63 -12.32 18.97
C SER A 189 30.50 -11.00 19.73
N LYS A 190 31.56 -10.19 19.78
CA LYS A 190 31.51 -8.85 20.41
C LYS A 190 30.56 -7.90 19.67
N LEU A 191 30.55 -7.93 18.34
CA LEU A 191 29.64 -7.13 17.53
C LEU A 191 28.18 -7.53 17.79
N GLN A 192 27.89 -8.82 17.92
CA GLN A 192 26.55 -9.31 18.25
C GLN A 192 26.15 -8.90 19.68
N GLN A 193 27.01 -9.13 20.68
CA GLN A 193 26.79 -8.66 22.06
C GLN A 193 26.49 -7.15 22.12
N THR A 194 27.14 -6.35 21.28
CA THR A 194 26.91 -4.89 21.19
C THR A 194 25.52 -4.58 20.60
N LYS A 195 25.08 -5.32 19.57
CA LYS A 195 23.72 -5.19 19.02
C LYS A 195 22.67 -5.62 20.04
N ASP A 196 22.84 -6.79 20.66
CA ASP A 196 21.90 -7.36 21.63
C ASP A 196 21.71 -6.41 22.84
N TYR A 197 22.80 -5.76 23.27
CA TYR A 197 22.76 -4.70 24.27
C TYR A 197 21.96 -3.48 23.80
N HIS A 198 22.25 -2.94 22.61
CA HIS A 198 21.50 -1.80 22.07
C HIS A 198 20.03 -2.11 21.82
N GLU A 199 19.69 -3.32 21.38
CA GLU A 199 18.30 -3.78 21.21
C GLU A 199 17.59 -3.89 22.57
N SER A 200 18.26 -4.39 23.61
CA SER A 200 17.74 -4.40 24.98
C SER A 200 17.45 -2.99 25.52
N GLU A 201 18.36 -2.03 25.30
CA GLU A 201 18.15 -0.63 25.72
C GLU A 201 17.02 0.05 24.93
N MET A 202 16.96 -0.16 23.61
CA MET A 202 15.86 0.34 22.76
C MET A 202 14.50 -0.22 23.17
N ASN A 203 14.43 -1.49 23.57
CA ASN A 203 13.20 -2.11 24.05
C ASN A 203 12.79 -1.54 25.42
N LYS A 204 13.72 -1.35 26.36
CA LYS A 204 13.43 -0.66 27.64
C LYS A 204 12.94 0.77 27.44
N GLU A 205 13.55 1.52 26.53
CA GLU A 205 13.06 2.86 26.16
C GLU A 205 11.64 2.78 25.58
N MET A 206 11.34 1.78 24.74
CA MET A 206 10.01 1.60 24.18
C MET A 206 8.96 1.28 25.25
N GLU A 207 9.29 0.39 26.20
CA GLU A 207 8.44 0.06 27.36
C GLU A 207 8.17 1.28 28.24
N GLN A 208 9.21 2.05 28.61
CA GLN A 208 9.08 3.30 29.36
C GLN A 208 8.22 4.34 28.63
N ARG A 209 8.39 4.47 27.31
CA ARG A 209 7.57 5.37 26.48
C ARG A 209 6.09 4.94 26.45
N GLN A 210 5.81 3.63 26.41
CA GLN A 210 4.45 3.11 26.51
C GLN A 210 3.85 3.33 27.91
N GLU A 211 4.60 3.08 28.98
CA GLU A 211 4.16 3.33 30.36
C GLU A 211 3.82 4.82 30.60
N ILE A 212 4.70 5.73 30.16
CA ILE A 212 4.48 7.17 30.23
C ILE A 212 3.24 7.58 29.40
N GLN A 213 3.05 7.02 28.20
CA GLN A 213 1.86 7.29 27.39
C GLN A 213 0.57 6.82 28.09
N LEU A 214 0.55 5.61 28.64
CA LEU A 214 -0.60 5.06 29.38
C LEU A 214 -0.92 5.90 30.63
N SER A 215 0.11 6.38 31.33
CA SER A 215 -0.04 7.32 32.46
C SER A 215 -0.67 8.66 32.04
N ILE A 216 -0.19 9.25 30.93
CA ILE A 216 -0.78 10.48 30.35
C ILE A 216 -2.24 10.25 29.91
N GLU A 217 -2.56 9.10 29.32
CA GLU A 217 -3.93 8.75 28.94
C GLU A 217 -4.84 8.49 30.13
N ALA A 218 -4.32 7.94 31.24
CA ALA A 218 -5.05 7.78 32.49
C ALA A 218 -5.33 9.15 33.15
N GLN A 219 -4.32 10.01 33.27
CA GLN A 219 -4.49 11.38 33.79
C GLN A 219 -5.52 12.18 32.97
N ARG A 220 -5.46 12.12 31.63
CA ARG A 220 -6.43 12.79 30.76
C ARG A 220 -7.87 12.29 30.94
N LYS A 221 -8.07 11.01 31.27
CA LYS A 221 -9.40 10.47 31.60
C LYS A 221 -9.88 11.00 32.96
N GLN A 222 -9.01 11.03 33.96
CA GLN A 222 -9.32 11.59 35.29
C GLN A 222 -9.65 13.09 35.23
N GLU A 223 -8.88 13.89 34.48
CA GLU A 223 -9.17 15.31 34.25
C GLU A 223 -10.49 15.52 33.51
N MET A 224 -10.85 14.65 32.56
CA MET A 224 -12.13 14.70 31.86
C MET A 224 -13.30 14.37 32.81
N GLU A 225 -13.14 13.34 33.64
CA GLU A 225 -14.14 12.92 34.63
C GLU A 225 -14.38 14.00 35.70
N GLN A 226 -13.31 14.62 36.20
CA GLN A 226 -13.40 15.78 37.10
C GLN A 226 -14.17 16.95 36.46
N ARG A 227 -13.82 17.34 35.22
CA ARG A 227 -14.55 18.42 34.51
C ARG A 227 -16.01 18.08 34.23
N LEU A 228 -16.33 16.81 33.97
CA LEU A 228 -17.72 16.34 33.83
C LEU A 228 -18.48 16.47 35.16
N GLN A 229 -17.85 16.12 36.29
CA GLN A 229 -18.43 16.26 37.63
C GLN A 229 -18.63 17.73 38.03
N GLU A 230 -17.63 18.59 37.79
CA GLU A 230 -17.72 20.04 38.00
C GLU A 230 -18.84 20.67 37.16
N MET A 231 -18.96 20.28 35.89
CA MET A 231 -20.04 20.75 35.01
C MET A 231 -21.42 20.27 35.47
N GLN A 232 -21.55 19.03 35.97
CA GLN A 232 -22.79 18.53 36.55
C GLN A 232 -23.20 19.33 37.80
N LEU A 233 -22.26 19.57 38.73
CA LEU A 233 -22.49 20.39 39.93
C LEU A 233 -22.87 21.83 39.58
N SER A 234 -22.26 22.41 38.54
CA SER A 234 -22.60 23.74 38.03
C SER A 234 -24.03 23.80 37.45
N ILE A 235 -24.43 22.80 36.67
CA ILE A 235 -25.80 22.68 36.14
C ILE A 235 -26.83 22.50 37.28
N GLU A 236 -26.50 21.75 38.32
CA GLU A 236 -27.35 21.64 39.51
C GLU A 236 -27.46 22.94 40.30
N ALA A 237 -26.36 23.69 40.44
CA ALA A 237 -26.35 25.00 41.10
C ALA A 237 -27.22 26.01 40.32
N GLN A 238 -27.08 26.06 39.00
CA GLN A 238 -27.93 26.89 38.13
C GLN A 238 -29.42 26.54 38.28
N ARG A 239 -29.78 25.24 38.26
CA ARG A 239 -31.17 24.79 38.47
C ARG A 239 -31.74 25.15 39.84
N LYS A 240 -30.91 25.12 40.90
CA LYS A 240 -31.31 25.58 42.24
C LYS A 240 -31.56 27.10 42.25
N GLN A 241 -30.68 27.88 41.63
CA GLN A 241 -30.83 29.33 41.51
C GLN A 241 -32.07 29.72 40.68
N GLU A 242 -32.33 29.06 39.54
CA GLU A 242 -33.55 29.26 38.74
C GLU A 242 -34.83 28.91 39.53
N MET A 243 -34.80 27.85 40.35
CA MET A 243 -35.92 27.49 41.22
C MET A 243 -36.16 28.56 42.29
N GLU A 244 -35.10 29.03 42.94
CA GLU A 244 -35.17 30.05 44.00
C GLU A 244 -35.66 31.40 43.46
N GLN A 245 -35.20 31.80 42.27
CA GLN A 245 -35.72 32.98 41.56
C GLN A 245 -37.22 32.85 41.27
N ARG A 246 -37.68 31.72 40.71
CA ARG A 246 -39.12 31.48 40.47
C ARG A 246 -39.95 31.48 41.75
N LEU A 247 -39.40 31.01 42.86
CA LEU A 247 -40.06 31.06 44.18
C LEU A 247 -40.18 32.51 44.68
N GLN A 248 -39.15 33.34 44.50
CA GLN A 248 -39.21 34.78 44.83
C GLN A 248 -40.19 35.54 43.92
N GLU A 249 -40.16 35.30 42.60
CA GLU A 249 -41.13 35.86 41.64
C GLU A 249 -42.58 35.49 42.02
N MET A 250 -42.82 34.22 42.37
CA MET A 250 -44.13 33.75 42.82
C MET A 250 -44.56 34.41 44.14
N GLN A 251 -43.66 34.57 45.11
CA GLN A 251 -43.95 35.29 46.36
C GLN A 251 -44.31 36.75 46.11
N LEU A 252 -43.53 37.46 45.29
CA LEU A 252 -43.80 38.85 44.89
C LEU A 252 -45.13 38.98 44.12
N SER A 253 -45.46 38.01 43.28
CA SER A 253 -46.75 37.96 42.56
C SER A 253 -47.93 37.76 43.53
N ILE A 254 -47.81 36.87 44.51
CA ILE A 254 -48.82 36.67 45.57
C ILE A 254 -48.97 37.93 46.44
N GLU A 255 -47.89 38.64 46.76
CA GLU A 255 -47.98 39.92 47.45
C GLU A 255 -48.65 41.02 46.61
N ALA A 256 -48.35 41.07 45.31
CA ALA A 256 -48.97 42.03 44.40
C ALA A 256 -50.47 41.78 44.25
N GLN A 257 -50.89 40.51 44.12
CA GLN A 257 -52.31 40.12 44.15
C GLN A 257 -52.98 40.51 45.47
N ARG A 258 -52.35 40.23 46.62
CA ARG A 258 -52.88 40.65 47.93
C ARG A 258 -53.02 42.16 48.05
N LYS A 259 -52.10 42.95 47.50
CA LYS A 259 -52.21 44.42 47.45
C LYS A 259 -53.37 44.86 46.55
N GLN A 260 -53.52 44.27 45.36
CA GLN A 260 -54.65 44.52 44.44
C GLN A 260 -56.01 44.05 44.96
N GLU A 261 -56.08 43.06 45.87
CA GLU A 261 -57.32 42.72 46.57
C GLU A 261 -57.59 43.62 47.79
N MET A 262 -56.53 44.16 48.41
CA MET A 262 -56.64 45.02 49.60
C MET A 262 -57.02 46.47 49.26
N GLU A 263 -56.49 47.07 48.19
CA GLU A 263 -56.88 48.44 47.77
C GLU A 263 -58.40 48.59 47.57
N PRO A 264 -59.07 47.85 46.66
CA PRO A 264 -60.52 47.98 46.48
C PRO A 264 -61.33 47.53 47.69
N ARG A 265 -60.77 46.70 48.59
CA ARG A 265 -61.38 46.41 49.90
C ARG A 265 -61.27 47.59 50.87
N GLN A 266 -60.16 48.31 50.88
CA GLN A 266 -59.96 49.51 51.69
C GLN A 266 -60.76 50.70 51.14
N GLU A 267 -60.78 50.91 49.83
CA GLU A 267 -61.67 51.88 49.18
C GLU A 267 -63.15 51.57 49.44
N MET A 268 -63.55 50.29 49.35
CA MET A 268 -64.91 49.88 49.70
C MET A 268 -65.20 50.04 51.20
N GLN A 269 -64.23 49.82 52.10
CA GLN A 269 -64.40 50.09 53.54
C GLN A 269 -64.57 51.59 53.81
N LEU A 270 -63.71 52.45 53.26
CA LEU A 270 -63.81 53.91 53.36
C LEU A 270 -65.11 54.43 52.73
N SER A 271 -65.53 53.85 51.61
CA SER A 271 -66.82 54.17 50.97
C SER A 271 -68.01 53.70 51.82
N ILE A 272 -67.92 52.55 52.49
CA ILE A 272 -68.93 52.08 53.45
C ILE A 272 -68.96 52.98 54.70
N GLU A 273 -67.83 53.52 55.17
CA GLU A 273 -67.79 54.47 56.28
C GLU A 273 -68.38 55.84 55.87
N ALA A 274 -68.02 56.36 54.70
CA ALA A 274 -68.65 57.56 54.13
C ALA A 274 -70.17 57.38 53.90
N LEU A 275 -70.60 56.19 53.46
CA LEU A 275 -72.02 55.84 53.35
C LEU A 275 -72.68 55.72 54.73
N ARG A 276 -71.98 55.27 55.77
CA ARG A 276 -72.50 55.26 57.16
C ARG A 276 -72.66 56.67 57.72
N GLU A 277 -71.75 57.59 57.41
CA GLU A 277 -71.90 59.02 57.75
C GLU A 277 -73.09 59.65 57.02
N GLN A 278 -73.34 59.30 55.76
CA GLN A 278 -74.53 59.77 55.02
C GLN A 278 -75.83 59.11 55.53
N VAL A 279 -75.82 57.83 55.87
CA VAL A 279 -76.97 57.11 56.46
C VAL A 279 -77.28 57.59 57.89
N HIS A 280 -76.32 58.19 58.61
CA HIS A 280 -76.63 58.93 59.85
C HIS A 280 -77.48 60.19 59.64
N LYS A 281 -77.76 60.60 58.39
CA LYS A 281 -78.66 61.73 58.07
C LYS A 281 -80.00 61.36 57.44
N ASN A 282 -80.21 60.14 56.92
CA ASN A 282 -81.49 59.74 56.32
C ASN A 282 -81.85 58.27 56.58
N LYS A 283 -83.14 58.03 56.78
CA LYS A 283 -83.71 56.77 57.27
C LYS A 283 -84.55 56.05 56.20
N VAL A 284 -84.58 54.71 56.33
CA VAL A 284 -85.78 53.83 56.13
C VAL A 284 -86.12 53.33 54.71
N GLU A 285 -85.85 52.02 54.54
CA GLU A 285 -86.70 50.95 53.96
C GLU A 285 -86.77 50.64 52.45
N VAL A 286 -87.34 49.45 52.18
CA VAL A 286 -87.06 48.53 51.05
C VAL A 286 -88.34 47.74 50.69
N PRO A 287 -88.69 47.64 49.39
CA PRO A 287 -89.03 46.34 48.78
C PRO A 287 -88.41 46.19 47.35
N VAL A 288 -87.95 45.04 46.81
CA VAL A 288 -88.29 43.60 46.87
C VAL A 288 -89.15 43.12 45.66
N VAL A 289 -88.60 42.13 44.91
CA VAL A 289 -89.25 41.08 44.07
C VAL A 289 -89.47 41.28 42.52
N VAL A 290 -88.62 40.57 41.74
CA VAL A 290 -88.93 39.57 40.65
C VAL A 290 -88.75 39.82 39.12
N LYS A 291 -87.84 38.99 38.54
CA LYS A 291 -87.71 38.35 37.19
C LYS A 291 -87.58 39.12 35.84
N ALA A 292 -86.39 38.96 35.22
CA ALA A 292 -86.06 38.30 33.92
C ALA A 292 -86.88 38.58 32.63
N PRO A 293 -86.21 38.78 31.46
CA PRO A 293 -85.70 37.64 30.65
C PRO A 293 -84.28 37.82 30.02
N ALA A 294 -83.92 36.98 29.03
CA ALA A 294 -82.61 36.82 28.34
C ALA A 294 -82.60 37.51 26.92
N PRO A 295 -81.75 37.23 25.88
CA PRO A 295 -80.76 36.14 25.63
C PRO A 295 -79.43 36.50 24.87
N GLU A 296 -78.62 35.47 24.50
CA GLU A 296 -77.67 35.36 23.33
C GLU A 296 -76.46 36.35 23.22
N THR A 297 -75.35 36.20 22.44
CA THR A 297 -74.58 35.16 21.67
C THR A 297 -73.12 35.72 21.47
N GLU A 298 -72.10 35.22 20.74
CA GLU A 298 -71.80 34.07 19.81
C GLU A 298 -70.24 33.87 19.75
N SER A 299 -69.76 32.72 19.23
CA SER A 299 -68.50 32.53 18.47
C SER A 299 -67.12 32.67 19.16
N THR A 300 -66.00 32.07 18.70
CA THR A 300 -65.71 31.26 17.49
C THR A 300 -64.63 30.19 17.77
N ARG A 301 -64.73 28.98 17.19
CA ARG A 301 -63.58 28.09 16.92
C ARG A 301 -63.85 27.24 15.67
N VAL A 302 -62.93 27.26 14.69
CA VAL A 302 -63.21 26.88 13.29
C VAL A 302 -61.98 26.23 12.64
N VAL A 303 -62.18 25.06 11.99
CA VAL A 303 -61.41 24.49 10.83
C VAL A 303 -59.99 23.93 11.07
N LEU A 304 -59.45 22.88 10.42
CA LEU A 304 -59.89 21.78 9.49
C LEU A 304 -59.11 20.49 9.94
N ASP A 305 -59.50 19.22 9.72
CA ASP A 305 -59.73 18.45 8.47
C ASP A 305 -58.51 18.35 7.52
N SER A 306 -58.28 17.29 6.71
CA SER A 306 -58.69 15.88 6.82
C SER A 306 -57.90 14.95 5.86
N SER A 307 -58.07 13.65 6.07
CA SER A 307 -57.49 12.44 5.43
C SER A 307 -57.26 12.36 3.88
N SER A 308 -56.29 11.51 3.47
CA SER A 308 -56.45 10.39 2.49
C SER A 308 -55.66 10.33 1.14
N ALA A 309 -55.31 9.07 0.77
CA ALA A 309 -55.30 8.44 -0.58
C ALA A 309 -54.09 8.42 -1.57
N SER A 310 -53.72 7.17 -1.94
CA SER A 310 -53.42 6.62 -3.30
C SER A 310 -52.06 6.76 -4.03
N GLU A 311 -51.54 5.60 -4.49
CA GLU A 311 -50.57 5.46 -5.60
C GLU A 311 -51.27 5.21 -6.96
N PRO A 312 -50.57 5.43 -8.10
CA PRO A 312 -50.35 4.30 -9.01
C PRO A 312 -48.94 4.25 -9.66
N LYS A 313 -48.56 3.10 -10.25
CA LYS A 313 -47.28 2.88 -10.96
C LYS A 313 -47.47 2.42 -12.41
N GLN A 314 -46.61 2.83 -13.35
CA GLN A 314 -46.68 2.44 -14.77
C GLN A 314 -45.35 1.96 -15.39
N SER A 315 -45.43 0.81 -16.08
CA SER A 315 -44.72 0.41 -17.32
C SER A 315 -43.18 0.34 -17.38
N THR A 316 -42.68 -0.71 -18.06
CA THR A 316 -41.26 -0.92 -18.40
C THR A 316 -41.03 -0.88 -19.92
N SER A 317 -40.20 0.04 -20.44
CA SER A 317 -39.99 0.17 -21.90
C SER A 317 -38.55 0.61 -22.30
N VAL A 318 -37.52 -0.13 -21.85
CA VAL A 318 -36.10 0.27 -22.04
C VAL A 318 -35.23 -0.81 -22.70
N THR A 319 -35.47 -2.10 -22.45
CA THR A 319 -34.53 -3.20 -22.74
C THR A 319 -34.25 -3.46 -24.22
N VAL A 320 -35.18 -3.15 -25.13
CA VAL A 320 -35.03 -3.43 -26.58
C VAL A 320 -33.93 -2.61 -27.25
N ASN A 321 -33.71 -1.36 -26.81
CA ASN A 321 -32.85 -0.40 -27.51
C ASN A 321 -31.34 -0.62 -27.29
N VAL A 322 -30.94 -1.38 -26.28
CA VAL A 322 -29.52 -1.65 -25.97
C VAL A 322 -28.91 -2.70 -26.92
N ARG A 323 -29.67 -3.74 -27.29
CA ARG A 323 -29.18 -4.83 -28.18
C ARG A 323 -28.84 -4.35 -29.59
N LYS A 324 -29.70 -3.53 -30.23
CA LYS A 324 -29.46 -3.05 -31.61
C LYS A 324 -28.18 -2.20 -31.74
N ARG A 325 -27.85 -1.38 -30.74
CA ARG A 325 -26.64 -0.53 -30.72
C ARG A 325 -25.34 -1.35 -30.66
N ASN A 326 -25.34 -2.52 -30.00
CA ASN A 326 -24.17 -3.39 -29.92
C ASN A 326 -23.83 -4.10 -31.25
N LEU A 327 -24.80 -4.40 -32.11
CA LEU A 327 -24.52 -5.00 -33.41
C LEU A 327 -23.92 -4.00 -34.41
N SER A 328 -24.34 -2.72 -34.36
CA SER A 328 -23.80 -1.70 -35.28
C SER A 328 -22.37 -1.30 -34.91
N THR A 329 -22.04 -1.17 -33.62
CA THR A 329 -20.66 -0.97 -33.16
C THR A 329 -19.77 -2.17 -33.52
N LYS A 330 -20.19 -3.41 -33.29
CA LYS A 330 -19.43 -4.61 -33.70
C LYS A 330 -19.20 -4.67 -35.21
N LYS A 331 -20.17 -4.29 -36.05
CA LYS A 331 -20.01 -4.16 -37.51
C LYS A 331 -19.02 -3.04 -37.90
N LYS A 332 -19.06 -1.87 -37.24
CA LYS A 332 -18.13 -0.74 -37.48
C LYS A 332 -16.70 -1.10 -37.06
N LEU A 333 -16.52 -1.78 -35.93
CA LEU A 333 -15.23 -2.26 -35.45
C LEU A 333 -14.64 -3.31 -36.40
N ARG A 334 -15.43 -4.29 -36.86
CA ARG A 334 -14.97 -5.32 -37.81
C ARG A 334 -14.52 -4.72 -39.15
N ARG A 335 -15.15 -3.63 -39.62
CA ARG A 335 -14.70 -2.88 -40.81
C ARG A 335 -13.35 -2.19 -40.57
N LYS A 336 -13.19 -1.47 -39.45
CA LYS A 336 -11.89 -0.86 -39.08
C LYS A 336 -10.78 -1.90 -38.94
N LEU A 337 -11.04 -3.01 -38.27
CA LEU A 337 -10.05 -4.08 -38.06
C LEU A 337 -9.64 -4.74 -39.39
N LYS A 338 -10.59 -5.04 -40.29
CA LYS A 338 -10.26 -5.55 -41.63
C LYS A 338 -9.35 -4.59 -42.39
N TRP A 339 -9.69 -3.29 -42.43
CA TRP A 339 -8.86 -2.28 -43.10
C TRP A 339 -7.45 -2.17 -42.50
N ALA A 340 -7.34 -2.17 -41.17
CA ALA A 340 -6.04 -2.12 -40.48
C ALA A 340 -5.17 -3.35 -40.75
N VAL A 341 -5.78 -4.55 -40.80
CA VAL A 341 -5.07 -5.80 -41.14
C VAL A 341 -4.62 -5.79 -42.61
N SER A 342 -5.49 -5.40 -43.55
CA SER A 342 -5.12 -5.27 -44.97
C SER A 342 -3.95 -4.30 -45.14
N LYS A 343 -4.02 -3.10 -44.51
CA LYS A 343 -2.93 -2.14 -44.57
C LYS A 343 -1.62 -2.69 -43.97
N ARG A 344 -1.67 -3.33 -42.80
CA ARG A 344 -0.45 -3.90 -42.17
C ARG A 344 0.17 -5.03 -43.03
N LEU A 345 -0.64 -5.76 -43.78
CA LEU A 345 -0.17 -6.75 -44.76
C LEU A 345 0.48 -6.10 -45.99
N GLU A 346 -0.07 -4.98 -46.48
CA GLU A 346 0.51 -4.16 -47.55
C GLU A 346 1.84 -3.51 -47.12
N ASP A 347 1.92 -2.99 -45.89
CA ASP A 347 3.14 -2.46 -45.27
C ASP A 347 4.24 -3.56 -45.08
N LEU A 348 3.84 -4.84 -45.03
CA LEU A 348 4.70 -6.02 -45.03
C LEU A 348 4.89 -6.63 -46.44
N GLY A 349 4.47 -5.92 -47.50
CA GLY A 349 4.71 -6.26 -48.90
C GLY A 349 3.80 -7.36 -49.48
N VAL A 350 2.71 -7.72 -48.81
CA VAL A 350 1.68 -8.66 -49.32
C VAL A 350 0.66 -7.85 -50.10
N LYS A 351 0.57 -8.05 -51.42
CA LYS A 351 -0.42 -7.35 -52.26
C LYS A 351 -1.76 -8.11 -52.21
N PRO A 352 -2.92 -7.41 -52.20
CA PRO A 352 -4.23 -8.04 -51.99
C PRO A 352 -4.63 -9.08 -53.06
N ASN A 353 -3.99 -9.07 -54.24
CA ASN A 353 -4.26 -10.01 -55.34
C ASN A 353 -3.17 -11.10 -55.51
N GLN A 354 -2.29 -11.30 -54.52
CA GLN A 354 -1.30 -12.40 -54.57
C GLN A 354 -1.92 -13.72 -54.09
N SER A 355 -1.89 -14.75 -54.95
CA SER A 355 -2.39 -16.11 -54.65
C SER A 355 -1.50 -16.93 -53.72
N GLY A 356 -0.33 -16.40 -53.33
CA GLY A 356 0.58 -17.02 -52.37
C GLY A 356 1.88 -16.23 -52.22
N VAL A 357 2.63 -16.55 -51.16
CA VAL A 357 3.99 -16.02 -50.90
C VAL A 357 4.93 -17.21 -50.77
N LYS A 358 6.12 -17.16 -51.38
CA LYS A 358 7.09 -18.26 -51.30
C LYS A 358 7.58 -18.45 -49.87
N ASN A 359 7.76 -19.69 -49.41
CA ASN A 359 8.01 -19.97 -47.98
C ASN A 359 9.22 -19.20 -47.39
N ARG A 360 10.31 -19.02 -48.14
CA ARG A 360 11.47 -18.20 -47.74
C ARG A 360 11.15 -16.71 -47.60
N GLU A 361 10.28 -16.17 -48.45
CA GLU A 361 9.81 -14.77 -48.36
C GLU A 361 8.82 -14.61 -47.21
N PHE A 362 7.96 -15.60 -46.97
CA PHE A 362 7.05 -15.63 -45.82
C PHE A 362 7.82 -15.65 -44.50
N ALA A 363 8.80 -16.53 -44.34
CA ALA A 363 9.66 -16.58 -43.15
C ALA A 363 10.38 -15.25 -42.89
N SER A 364 10.90 -14.59 -43.94
CA SER A 364 11.53 -13.26 -43.83
C SER A 364 10.54 -12.18 -43.38
N ARG A 365 9.31 -12.19 -43.91
CA ARG A 365 8.24 -11.25 -43.52
C ARG A 365 7.75 -11.49 -42.09
N MET A 366 7.64 -12.76 -41.65
CA MET A 366 7.31 -13.12 -40.27
C MET A 366 8.41 -12.69 -39.29
N ALA A 367 9.68 -12.90 -39.63
CA ALA A 367 10.80 -12.41 -38.82
C ALA A 367 10.81 -10.87 -38.70
N LYS A 368 10.48 -10.14 -39.77
CA LYS A 368 10.27 -8.68 -39.69
C LYS A 368 9.08 -8.34 -38.79
N GLY A 369 7.96 -9.06 -38.91
CA GLY A 369 6.77 -8.91 -38.07
C GLY A 369 7.10 -9.05 -36.58
N HIS A 370 7.73 -10.15 -36.17
CA HIS A 370 8.15 -10.36 -34.79
C HIS A 370 9.17 -9.31 -34.32
N SER A 371 10.08 -8.83 -35.19
CA SER A 371 10.98 -7.71 -34.84
C SER A 371 10.25 -6.38 -34.62
N GLU A 372 9.09 -6.15 -35.26
CA GLU A 372 8.21 -5.02 -34.97
C GLU A 372 7.38 -5.25 -33.69
N GLU A 373 6.92 -6.48 -33.44
CA GLU A 373 6.21 -6.86 -32.22
C GLU A 373 7.11 -6.75 -30.97
N ASP A 374 8.36 -7.21 -31.01
CA ASP A 374 9.34 -7.06 -29.93
C ASP A 374 9.62 -5.59 -29.57
N LYS A 375 9.68 -4.72 -30.59
CA LYS A 375 9.86 -3.27 -30.40
C LYS A 375 8.63 -2.65 -29.77
N ALA A 376 7.43 -3.04 -30.21
CA ALA A 376 6.18 -2.63 -29.60
C ALA A 376 5.99 -3.19 -28.17
N ALA A 377 6.51 -4.38 -27.89
CA ALA A 377 6.46 -5.02 -26.58
C ALA A 377 7.36 -4.31 -25.56
N LYS A 378 8.57 -3.91 -25.98
CA LYS A 378 9.46 -3.04 -25.20
C LYS A 378 8.82 -1.66 -24.93
N GLY A 379 8.00 -1.15 -25.86
CA GLY A 379 7.27 0.11 -25.69
C GLY A 379 6.03 0.05 -24.77
N MET A 380 5.39 -1.11 -24.62
CA MET A 380 4.21 -1.27 -23.74
C MET A 380 4.21 -2.60 -22.94
N PRO A 381 5.20 -2.86 -22.05
CA PRO A 381 5.38 -4.19 -21.44
C PRO A 381 4.16 -4.72 -20.66
N GLY A 382 3.40 -3.85 -20.01
CA GLY A 382 2.20 -4.23 -19.25
C GLY A 382 1.07 -4.81 -20.11
N TYR A 383 0.89 -4.30 -21.34
CA TYR A 383 -0.14 -4.79 -22.26
C TYR A 383 0.15 -6.25 -22.68
N TRP A 384 1.42 -6.55 -22.99
CA TRP A 384 1.82 -7.89 -23.41
C TRP A 384 1.87 -8.88 -22.25
N ARG A 385 2.23 -8.45 -21.03
CA ARG A 385 2.08 -9.26 -19.81
C ARG A 385 0.62 -9.66 -19.58
N TYR A 386 -0.31 -8.72 -19.68
CA TYR A 386 -1.75 -8.99 -19.53
C TYR A 386 -2.31 -9.86 -20.66
N ARG A 387 -1.88 -9.64 -21.92
CA ARG A 387 -2.24 -10.51 -23.05
C ARG A 387 -1.78 -11.95 -22.82
N GLY A 388 -0.54 -12.15 -22.37
CA GLY A 388 0.00 -13.47 -22.05
C GLY A 388 -0.73 -14.17 -20.89
N GLN A 389 -1.24 -13.41 -19.92
CA GLN A 389 -2.11 -13.95 -18.86
C GLN A 389 -3.43 -14.45 -19.46
N LEU A 390 -4.12 -13.64 -20.27
CA LEU A 390 -5.37 -14.04 -20.93
C LEU A 390 -5.20 -15.25 -21.86
N GLU A 391 -4.08 -15.34 -22.59
CA GLU A 391 -3.81 -16.50 -23.47
C GLU A 391 -3.56 -17.78 -22.64
N ASN A 392 -2.85 -17.70 -21.51
CA ASN A 392 -2.68 -18.83 -20.59
C ASN A 392 -3.97 -19.21 -19.84
N GLU A 393 -4.87 -18.27 -19.58
CA GLU A 393 -6.18 -18.55 -18.97
C GLU A 393 -7.11 -19.26 -19.95
N ASN A 394 -7.16 -18.84 -21.22
CA ASN A 394 -7.96 -19.52 -22.25
C ASN A 394 -7.45 -20.93 -22.59
N ILE A 395 -6.14 -21.19 -22.43
CA ILE A 395 -5.56 -22.55 -22.59
C ILE A 395 -5.93 -23.48 -21.42
N LYS A 396 -6.32 -22.95 -20.25
CA LYS A 396 -6.79 -23.74 -19.09
C LYS A 396 -8.30 -24.05 -19.11
N THR A 397 -9.02 -23.59 -20.13
CA THR A 397 -10.48 -23.76 -20.25
C THR A 397 -10.89 -24.59 -21.46
N PHE A 398 -10.00 -25.45 -21.96
CA PHE A 398 -10.21 -26.44 -23.02
C PHE A 398 -9.68 -27.82 -22.58
#